data_AF-A0A1F5YJ52-F1
#
_entry.id   AF-A0A1F5YJ52-F1
#
_cell.length_a   1.000
_cell.length_b   1.000
_cell.length_c   1.000
_cell.angle_alpha   90.00
_cell.angle_beta   90.00
_cell.angle_gamma   90.00
#
_symmetry.space_group_name_H-M   'P 1'
#
loop_
_entity.id
_entity.type
_entity.pdbx_description
1 polymer ?
#
loop_
_entity_poly.entity_id
_entity_poly.type
_entity_poly.pdbx_seq_one_letter_code
_entity_poly.pdbx_strand_id
1 'polypeptide(L)'
;MSNEVVSSWAENKLPDIERTLENFRQNEVRQRRKKRMSRIDDFQPEKRWLSEMPICRALRSIRPPKGFRLVRDGHVVVLEEFHESPHDYFENPQTHEVVCLTAGQFVFPLDPDARPGDGISILQERATDMIRVLGGGIAIVCGPRDKLERYLGILYR
;
A
#
# COMPACT_ATOMS: atom_id res chain seq x y z
N MET A 1 -8.65 11.52 16.80
CA MET A 1 -7.41 11.25 17.57
C MET A 1 -6.50 10.22 16.90
N SER A 2 -6.99 9.07 16.44
CA SER A 2 -6.16 8.05 15.77
C SER A 2 -5.46 8.55 14.50
N ASN A 3 -6.18 9.29 13.65
CA ASN A 3 -5.65 9.79 12.38
C ASN A 3 -4.49 10.78 12.56
N GLU A 4 -4.50 11.59 13.62
CA GLU A 4 -3.41 12.51 13.96
C GLU A 4 -2.16 11.77 14.45
N VAL A 5 -2.36 10.72 15.26
CA VAL A 5 -1.25 9.86 15.75
C VAL A 5 -0.57 9.15 14.58
N VAL A 6 -1.35 8.58 13.66
CA VAL A 6 -0.82 7.92 12.45
C VAL A 6 -0.13 8.94 11.54
N SER A 7 -0.75 10.11 11.35
CA SER A 7 -0.19 11.21 10.56
C SER A 7 1.16 11.68 11.07
N SER A 8 1.26 11.95 12.38
CA SER A 8 2.50 12.37 13.03
C SER A 8 3.55 11.26 13.00
N TRP A 9 3.16 10.01 13.24
CA TRP A 9 4.07 8.86 13.13
C TRP A 9 4.65 8.76 11.71
N ALA A 10 3.81 8.89 10.69
CA ALA A 10 4.20 8.74 9.31
C ALA A 10 5.16 9.85 8.86
N GLU A 11 4.89 11.11 9.19
CA GLU A 11 5.77 12.24 8.87
C GLU A 11 7.15 12.07 9.51
N ASN A 12 7.18 11.74 10.80
CA ASN A 12 8.43 11.53 11.54
C ASN A 12 9.23 10.32 11.02
N LYS A 13 8.58 9.40 10.31
CA LYS A 13 9.19 8.18 9.76
C LYS A 13 9.32 8.19 8.25
N LEU A 14 8.90 9.26 7.58
CA LEU A 14 8.81 9.30 6.13
C LEU A 14 10.14 8.94 5.43
N PRO A 15 11.31 9.49 5.83
CA PRO A 15 12.57 9.12 5.19
C PRO A 15 12.94 7.64 5.37
N ASP A 16 12.61 7.06 6.54
CA ASP A 16 12.87 5.64 6.82
C ASP A 16 11.91 4.75 6.00
N ILE A 17 10.64 5.15 5.91
CA ILE A 17 9.60 4.48 5.11
C ILE A 17 9.99 4.49 3.64
N GLU A 18 10.31 5.66 3.08
CA GLU A 18 10.76 5.84 1.69
C GLU A 18 11.94 4.94 1.37
N ARG A 19 13.00 5.00 2.19
CA ARG A 19 14.21 4.18 2.00
C ARG A 19 13.88 2.70 2.06
N THR A 20 13.03 2.27 2.98
CA THR A 20 12.68 0.85 3.16
C THR A 20 11.86 0.34 1.97
N LEU A 21 10.84 1.10 1.56
CA LEU A 21 10.00 0.76 0.41
C LEU A 21 10.83 0.69 -0.87
N GLU A 22 11.73 1.65 -1.10
CA GLU A 22 12.59 1.66 -2.28
C GLU A 22 13.57 0.49 -2.28
N ASN A 23 14.17 0.14 -1.14
CA ASN A 23 15.04 -1.04 -1.04
C ASN A 23 14.28 -2.33 -1.37
N PHE A 24 13.06 -2.49 -0.86
CA PHE A 24 12.21 -3.65 -1.20
C PHE A 24 11.85 -3.66 -2.68
N ARG A 25 11.47 -2.51 -3.25
CA ARG A 25 11.20 -2.35 -4.68
C ARG A 25 12.38 -2.80 -5.54
N GLN A 26 13.58 -2.30 -5.25
CA GLN A 26 14.79 -2.66 -5.99
C GLN A 26 15.12 -4.15 -5.87
N ASN A 27 14.90 -4.75 -4.71
CA ASN A 27 15.10 -6.18 -4.52
C ASN A 27 14.11 -7.02 -5.32
N GLU A 28 12.82 -6.67 -5.33
CA GLU A 28 11.80 -7.33 -6.15
C GLU A 28 12.12 -7.24 -7.65
N VAL A 29 12.52 -6.05 -8.14
CA VAL A 29 12.97 -5.86 -9.53
C VAL A 29 14.16 -6.77 -9.84
N ARG A 30 15.17 -6.83 -8.96
CA ARG A 30 16.33 -7.71 -9.13
C ARG A 30 15.95 -9.18 -9.16
N GLN A 31 15.09 -9.63 -8.24
CA GLN A 31 14.64 -11.03 -8.20
C GLN A 31 13.82 -11.41 -9.44
N ARG A 32 12.93 -10.54 -9.89
CA ARG A 32 12.12 -10.77 -11.10
C ARG A 32 12.98 -10.78 -12.36
N ARG A 33 13.95 -9.87 -12.50
CA ARG A 33 14.94 -9.90 -13.59
C ARG A 33 15.71 -11.23 -13.62
N LYS A 34 16.18 -11.72 -12.47
CA LYS A 34 16.85 -13.02 -12.37
C LYS A 34 15.95 -14.18 -12.79
N LYS A 35 14.68 -14.20 -12.36
CA LYS A 35 13.71 -15.22 -12.77
C LYS A 35 13.39 -15.12 -14.27
N ARG A 36 13.37 -13.91 -14.82
CA ARG A 36 12.97 -13.65 -16.20
C ARG A 36 14.07 -13.79 -17.24
N MET A 37 15.34 -13.82 -16.85
CA MET A 37 16.42 -14.33 -17.72
C MET A 37 16.18 -15.79 -18.19
N SER A 38 15.14 -16.49 -17.68
CA SER A 38 14.67 -17.79 -18.19
C SER A 38 13.47 -17.73 -19.16
N ARG A 39 12.80 -16.58 -19.32
CA ARG A 39 11.65 -16.37 -20.22
C ARG A 39 11.62 -14.92 -20.71
N ILE A 40 12.02 -14.70 -21.97
CA ILE A 40 11.94 -13.41 -22.69
C ILE A 40 10.43 -13.10 -22.87
N ASP A 41 9.87 -12.08 -22.19
CA ASP A 41 9.27 -10.90 -22.85
C ASP A 41 8.63 -9.89 -21.85
N ASP A 42 8.70 -8.60 -22.20
CA ASP A 42 7.99 -7.37 -21.72
C ASP A 42 8.05 -6.89 -20.25
N PHE A 43 9.14 -6.22 -19.82
CA PHE A 43 9.17 -5.48 -18.54
C PHE A 43 9.77 -4.13 -18.85
N GLN A 44 8.89 -3.16 -18.95
CA GLN A 44 9.24 -1.76 -19.08
C GLN A 44 9.34 -1.17 -17.67
N PRO A 45 10.54 -0.81 -17.19
CA PRO A 45 10.76 -0.29 -15.84
C PRO A 45 10.06 1.06 -15.57
N GLU A 46 9.43 1.65 -16.58
CA GLU A 46 8.55 2.82 -16.48
C GLU A 46 7.08 2.47 -16.18
N LYS A 47 6.63 1.24 -16.41
CA LYS A 47 5.29 0.73 -16.02
C LYS A 47 5.25 0.28 -14.55
N ARG A 48 5.83 1.09 -13.67
CA ARG A 48 6.06 0.80 -12.23
C ARG A 48 4.80 0.65 -11.38
N TRP A 49 3.61 0.87 -11.93
CA TRP A 49 2.46 1.24 -11.14
C TRP A 49 1.34 0.23 -11.30
N LEU A 50 0.70 -0.02 -10.16
CA LEU A 50 -0.57 -0.73 -9.98
C LEU A 50 -0.45 -2.24 -9.62
N SER A 51 0.76 -2.80 -9.42
CA SER A 51 0.92 -4.20 -8.95
C SER A 51 2.04 -4.43 -7.91
N GLU A 52 2.30 -3.46 -7.04
CA GLU A 52 3.38 -3.55 -6.04
C GLU A 52 3.02 -4.41 -4.80
N MET A 53 2.21 -5.45 -4.99
CA MET A 53 1.80 -6.46 -4.00
C MET A 53 2.92 -7.04 -3.09
N PRO A 54 4.20 -7.14 -3.48
CA PRO A 54 5.24 -7.59 -2.54
C PRO A 54 5.85 -6.49 -1.68
N ILE A 55 5.60 -5.20 -1.98
CA ILE A 55 6.23 -4.09 -1.27
C ILE A 55 5.58 -3.86 0.09
N CYS A 56 4.34 -4.31 0.31
CA CYS A 56 3.74 -4.33 1.65
C CYS A 56 4.62 -5.05 2.68
N ARG A 57 5.47 -6.01 2.24
CA ARG A 57 6.44 -6.69 3.11
C ARG A 57 7.50 -5.77 3.72
N ALA A 58 7.70 -4.59 3.16
CA ALA A 58 8.51 -3.54 3.77
C ALA A 58 8.00 -3.17 5.17
N LEU A 59 6.70 -3.34 5.44
CA LEU A 59 6.11 -3.11 6.77
C LEU A 59 6.72 -4.01 7.84
N ARG A 60 7.28 -5.17 7.48
CA ARG A 60 8.02 -6.04 8.42
C ARG A 60 9.26 -5.37 9.01
N SER A 61 9.79 -4.37 8.32
CA SER A 61 10.96 -3.60 8.73
C SER A 61 10.62 -2.20 9.26
N ILE A 62 9.34 -1.82 9.23
CA ILE A 62 8.87 -0.51 9.69
C ILE A 62 8.21 -0.69 11.06
N ARG A 63 8.59 0.13 12.04
CA ARG A 63 7.97 0.09 13.37
C ARG A 63 6.54 0.62 13.29
N PRO A 64 5.52 -0.11 13.75
CA PRO A 64 4.13 0.33 13.69
C PRO A 64 3.88 1.59 14.53
N PRO A 65 2.82 2.36 14.22
CA PRO A 65 2.34 3.42 15.09
C PRO A 65 1.94 2.87 16.47
N LYS A 66 1.94 3.73 17.50
CA LYS A 66 1.63 3.30 18.87
C LYS A 66 0.22 2.69 18.94
N GLY A 67 0.11 1.50 19.54
CA GLY A 67 -1.15 0.77 19.66
C GLY A 67 -1.48 -0.12 18.46
N PHE A 68 -0.69 -0.02 17.37
CA PHE A 68 -0.85 -0.88 16.21
C PHE A 68 0.11 -2.08 16.27
N ARG A 69 -0.30 -3.19 15.68
CA ARG A 69 0.50 -4.39 15.44
C ARG A 69 0.54 -4.71 13.95
N LEU A 70 1.58 -5.39 13.51
CA LEU A 70 1.67 -5.90 12.14
C LEU A 70 0.82 -7.16 11.98
N VAL A 71 -0.10 -7.12 11.02
CA VAL A 71 -0.74 -8.30 10.45
C VAL A 71 0.13 -8.75 9.28
N ARG A 72 0.63 -9.98 9.38
CA ARG A 72 1.48 -10.59 8.36
C ARG A 72 0.66 -11.55 7.54
N ASP A 73 0.87 -11.52 6.23
CA ASP A 73 0.22 -12.43 5.29
C ASP A 73 -1.31 -12.43 5.50
N GLY A 74 -1.86 -11.28 5.90
CA GLY A 74 -3.30 -11.04 5.94
C GLY A 74 -3.85 -10.95 4.52
N HIS A 75 -5.16 -10.81 4.37
CA HIS A 75 -5.76 -10.78 3.04
C HIS A 75 -6.41 -9.44 2.79
N VAL A 76 -6.12 -8.83 1.65
CA VAL A 76 -6.84 -7.64 1.18
C VAL A 76 -7.67 -8.01 -0.02
N VAL A 77 -8.95 -7.66 0.04
CA VAL A 77 -9.92 -7.86 -1.04
C VAL A 77 -10.36 -6.50 -1.56
N VAL A 78 -10.20 -6.26 -2.86
CA VAL A 78 -10.76 -5.11 -3.56
C VAL A 78 -12.09 -5.55 -4.19
N LEU A 79 -13.20 -5.08 -3.64
CA LEU A 79 -14.55 -5.58 -3.93
C LEU A 79 -15.00 -5.29 -5.37
N GLU A 80 -14.63 -4.14 -5.94
CA GLU A 80 -15.01 -3.79 -7.32
C GLU A 80 -14.38 -4.74 -8.35
N GLU A 81 -13.20 -5.27 -8.05
CA GLU A 81 -12.41 -6.10 -8.98
C GLU A 81 -12.43 -7.59 -8.60
N PHE A 82 -13.03 -7.95 -7.46
CA PHE A 82 -12.97 -9.29 -6.86
C PHE A 82 -11.54 -9.86 -6.78
N HIS A 83 -10.58 -8.98 -6.50
CA HIS A 83 -9.18 -9.37 -6.36
C HIS A 83 -8.84 -9.55 -4.88
N GLU A 84 -8.49 -10.77 -4.50
CA GLU A 84 -7.97 -11.11 -3.17
C GLU A 84 -6.49 -11.46 -3.28
N SER A 85 -5.67 -10.90 -2.39
CA SER A 85 -4.26 -11.24 -2.38
C SER A 85 -3.60 -11.02 -1.02
N PRO A 86 -2.56 -11.81 -0.68
CA PRO A 86 -1.83 -11.65 0.57
C PRO A 86 -1.22 -10.25 0.70
N HIS A 87 -1.38 -9.67 1.88
CA HIS A 87 -0.95 -8.32 2.18
C HIS A 87 -0.51 -8.19 3.64
N ASP A 88 0.54 -7.40 3.84
CA ASP A 88 0.95 -6.99 5.17
C ASP A 88 0.36 -5.60 5.45
N TYR A 89 -0.19 -5.39 6.64
CA TYR A 89 -0.71 -4.08 7.07
C TYR A 89 -0.63 -3.95 8.59
N PHE A 90 -0.77 -2.74 9.11
CA PHE A 90 -0.86 -2.52 10.55
C PHE A 90 -2.33 -2.46 10.98
N GLU A 91 -2.63 -3.00 12.15
CA GLU A 91 -3.96 -2.87 12.76
C GLU A 91 -3.87 -2.47 14.22
N ASN A 92 -4.85 -1.70 14.69
CA ASN A 92 -5.09 -1.47 16.10
C ASN A 92 -6.14 -2.47 16.59
N PRO A 93 -5.79 -3.45 17.45
CA PRO A 93 -6.72 -4.49 17.86
C PRO A 93 -7.83 -3.98 18.79
N GLN A 94 -7.67 -2.80 19.39
CA GLN A 94 -8.69 -2.19 20.25
C GLN A 94 -9.72 -1.38 19.45
N THR A 95 -9.27 -0.67 18.40
CA THR A 95 -10.15 0.23 17.61
C THR A 95 -10.55 -0.38 16.27
N HIS A 96 -9.98 -1.52 15.89
CA HIS A 96 -10.12 -2.13 14.57
C HIS A 96 -9.75 -1.19 13.41
N GLU A 97 -8.87 -0.23 13.68
CA GLU A 97 -8.34 0.65 12.64
C GLU A 97 -7.21 -0.07 11.90
N VAL A 98 -7.15 0.16 10.60
CA VAL A 98 -6.09 -0.34 9.73
C VAL A 98 -5.24 0.83 9.27
N VAL A 99 -3.94 0.59 9.20
CA VAL A 99 -2.97 1.46 8.53
C VAL A 99 -2.26 0.61 7.49
N CYS A 100 -2.43 0.98 6.23
CA CYS A 100 -1.74 0.37 5.11
C CYS A 100 -0.89 1.44 4.44
N LEU A 101 0.41 1.21 4.35
CA LEU A 101 1.24 2.01 3.44
C LEU A 101 0.97 1.53 2.02
N THR A 102 1.24 2.38 1.04
CA THR A 102 1.18 2.08 -0.40
C THR A 102 -0.23 1.84 -0.98
N ALA A 103 -1.18 2.74 -0.67
CA ALA A 103 -2.55 2.74 -1.19
C ALA A 103 -2.71 2.56 -2.72
N GLY A 104 -1.73 3.01 -3.52
CA GLY A 104 -1.73 2.86 -4.98
C GLY A 104 -1.62 1.41 -5.48
N GLN A 105 -1.56 0.44 -4.56
CA GLN A 105 -1.56 -1.00 -4.84
C GLN A 105 -2.95 -1.60 -5.09
N PHE A 106 -4.03 -0.88 -4.75
CA PHE A 106 -5.40 -1.39 -4.82
C PHE A 106 -6.17 -0.97 -6.07
N VAL A 107 -5.52 -0.21 -6.95
CA VAL A 107 -6.08 0.20 -8.23
C VAL A 107 -5.28 -0.57 -9.26
N PHE A 108 -5.91 -1.35 -10.14
CA PHE A 108 -5.25 -1.84 -11.35
C PHE A 108 -5.29 -0.75 -12.43
N PRO A 109 -4.37 -0.75 -13.43
CA PRO A 109 -4.52 0.12 -14.58
C PRO A 109 -5.71 -0.40 -15.39
N LEU A 110 -6.88 0.19 -15.16
CA LEU A 110 -7.90 0.23 -16.21
C LEU A 110 -7.40 1.09 -17.39
N ASP A 111 -6.38 1.92 -17.15
CA ASP A 111 -5.76 2.78 -18.14
C ASP A 111 -4.29 2.38 -18.39
N PRO A 112 -3.91 1.93 -19.61
CA PRO A 112 -2.52 1.69 -19.98
C PRO A 112 -1.63 2.95 -19.93
N ASP A 113 -2.21 4.14 -19.89
CA ASP A 113 -1.54 5.43 -19.75
C ASP A 113 -1.47 5.91 -18.28
N ALA A 114 -1.97 5.12 -17.33
CA ALA A 114 -1.94 5.46 -15.91
C ALA A 114 -0.51 5.71 -15.42
N ARG A 115 -0.31 6.87 -14.82
CA ARG A 115 0.97 7.32 -14.33
C ARG A 115 1.23 6.90 -12.90
N PRO A 116 2.50 7.02 -12.52
CA PRO A 116 2.93 7.15 -11.15
C PRO A 116 2.15 8.08 -10.21
N GLY A 117 1.04 7.64 -9.64
CA GLY A 117 0.32 8.35 -8.58
C GLY A 117 -1.18 8.16 -8.69
N ASP A 118 -1.64 7.82 -9.89
CA ASP A 118 -3.02 8.05 -10.31
C ASP A 118 -4.02 7.23 -9.48
N GLY A 119 -3.68 5.98 -9.14
CA GLY A 119 -4.50 5.16 -8.24
C GLY A 119 -4.64 5.74 -6.83
N ILE A 120 -3.62 6.43 -6.33
CA ILE A 120 -3.68 7.12 -5.03
C ILE A 120 -4.63 8.32 -5.11
N SER A 121 -4.55 9.11 -6.20
CA SER A 121 -5.42 10.26 -6.41
C SER A 121 -6.89 9.86 -6.50
N ILE A 122 -7.20 8.78 -7.23
CA ILE A 122 -8.56 8.23 -7.32
C ILE A 122 -9.10 7.82 -5.94
N LEU A 123 -8.30 7.12 -5.15
CA LEU A 123 -8.70 6.73 -3.79
C LEU A 123 -8.87 7.95 -2.88
N GLN A 124 -8.02 8.97 -3.02
CA GLN A 124 -8.10 10.20 -2.24
C GLN A 124 -9.35 11.04 -2.55
N GLU A 125 -9.81 11.05 -3.80
CA GLU A 125 -11.07 11.67 -4.19
C GLU A 125 -12.27 10.95 -3.56
N ARG A 126 -12.22 9.62 -3.44
CA ARG A 126 -13.30 8.81 -2.82
C ARG A 126 -13.35 8.93 -1.30
N ALA A 127 -12.19 9.06 -0.63
CA ALA A 127 -12.12 9.17 0.82
C ALA A 127 -10.92 10.00 1.29
N THR A 128 -11.07 11.32 1.25
CA THR A 128 -10.00 12.27 1.55
C THR A 128 -9.51 12.21 3.00
N ASP A 129 -10.36 11.79 3.93
CA ASP A 129 -10.02 11.62 5.35
C ASP A 129 -9.29 10.31 5.66
N MET A 130 -9.34 9.33 4.75
CA MET A 130 -8.72 8.02 4.93
C MET A 130 -7.45 7.83 4.11
N ILE A 131 -7.23 8.66 3.09
CA ILE A 131 -6.04 8.61 2.24
C ILE A 131 -5.17 9.83 2.48
N ARG A 132 -3.92 9.58 2.89
CA ARG A 132 -2.93 10.63 3.07
C ARG A 132 -1.73 10.41 2.15
N VAL A 133 -1.51 11.35 1.23
CA VAL A 133 -0.34 11.35 0.34
C VAL A 133 0.85 11.94 1.08
N LEU A 134 1.97 11.22 1.09
CA LEU A 134 3.18 11.62 1.82
C LEU A 134 4.34 12.06 0.90
N GLY A 135 4.19 11.89 -0.42
CA GLY A 135 5.27 12.13 -1.39
C GLY A 135 5.96 10.84 -1.83
N GLY A 136 6.83 10.92 -2.84
CA GLY A 136 7.60 9.75 -3.32
C GLY A 136 6.76 8.59 -3.86
N GLY A 137 5.50 8.83 -4.22
CA GLY A 137 4.52 7.80 -4.61
C GLY A 137 3.98 6.98 -3.43
N ILE A 138 4.12 7.48 -2.20
CA ILE A 138 3.64 6.84 -0.98
C ILE A 138 2.37 7.53 -0.54
N ALA A 139 1.38 6.70 -0.23
CA ALA A 139 0.21 7.12 0.50
C ALA A 139 -0.13 6.12 1.60
N ILE A 140 -0.83 6.63 2.60
CA ILE A 140 -1.36 5.86 3.70
C ILE A 140 -2.86 5.75 3.51
N VAL A 141 -3.36 4.52 3.53
CA VAL A 141 -4.76 4.24 3.86
C VAL A 141 -4.85 4.07 5.37
N CYS A 142 -5.68 4.87 6.03
CA CYS A 142 -5.91 4.80 7.46
C CYS A 142 -7.39 4.96 7.77
N GLY A 143 -7.95 4.04 8.54
CA GLY A 143 -9.32 4.18 9.03
C GLY A 143 -9.88 2.91 9.67
N PRO A 144 -11.06 2.99 10.28
CA PRO A 144 -11.82 1.83 10.73
C PRO A 144 -12.10 0.86 9.56
N ARG A 145 -11.94 -0.45 9.79
CA ARG A 145 -12.13 -1.49 8.75
C ARG A 145 -13.47 -1.36 8.00
N ASP A 146 -14.56 -1.10 8.71
CA ASP A 146 -15.91 -0.95 8.15
C ASP A 146 -16.03 0.26 7.21
N LYS A 147 -15.36 1.37 7.52
CA LYS A 147 -15.31 2.54 6.64
C LYS A 147 -14.48 2.29 5.39
N LEU A 148 -13.34 1.62 5.53
CA LEU A 148 -12.50 1.26 4.39
C LEU A 148 -13.24 0.35 3.41
N GLU A 149 -14.00 -0.62 3.92
CA GLU A 149 -14.87 -1.46 3.10
C GLU A 149 -15.95 -0.62 2.41
N ARG A 150 -16.69 0.20 3.16
CA ARG A 150 -17.85 0.94 2.65
C ARG A 150 -17.49 2.01 1.61
N TYR A 151 -16.41 2.76 1.83
CA TYR A 151 -16.10 3.95 1.03
C TYR A 151 -15.02 3.70 -0.02
N LEU A 152 -14.12 2.75 0.24
CA LEU A 152 -13.04 2.42 -0.68
C LEU A 152 -13.23 1.04 -1.35
N GLY A 153 -14.17 0.22 -0.88
CA GLY A 153 -14.32 -1.15 -1.38
C GLY A 153 -13.15 -2.05 -1.00
N ILE A 154 -12.39 -1.70 0.06
CA ILE A 154 -11.19 -2.43 0.48
C ILE A 154 -11.47 -3.14 1.80
N LEU A 155 -11.43 -4.47 1.76
CA LEU A 155 -11.65 -5.32 2.91
C LEU A 155 -10.31 -5.93 3.38
N TYR A 156 -9.96 -5.67 4.64
CA TYR A 156 -8.81 -6.25 5.31
C TYR A 156 -9.26 -7.42 6.20
N ARG A 157 -8.78 -8.64 5.92
CA ARG A 157 -9.10 -9.88 6.63
C ARG A 157 -7.91 -10.35 7.45
#